data_AF-A0A2R9SPW9-F1
#
_entry.id   AF-A0A2R9SPW9-F1
#
_cell.length_a   1.000
_cell.length_b   1.000
_cell.length_c   1.000
_cell.angle_alpha   90.00
_cell.angle_beta   90.00
_cell.angle_gamma   90.00
#
_symmetry.space_group_name_H-M   'P 1'
#
loop_
_entity.id
_entity.type
_entity.pdbx_description
1 polymer ?
#
loop_
_entity_poly.entity_id
_entity_poly.type
_entity_poly.pdbx_seq_one_letter_code
_entity_poly.pdbx_strand_id
1 'polypeptide(L)'
;MKSLNYSALISSLIIGISIVAASFILQGAEDSKYVPAVTEGADSVQTDPPLMTLEQTAEFLNLTEYQVKSIISSDNALREQGASEGMPFPYIVVQNEMYVSKLGLISWLDEATRNRRRFE
;
A
#
# COMPACT_ATOMS: atom_id res chain seq x y z
N MET A 1 -23.03 31.73 -48.08
CA MET A 1 -21.85 30.98 -47.60
C MET A 1 -21.96 30.87 -46.08
N LYS A 2 -21.94 29.65 -45.53
CA LYS A 2 -22.23 29.39 -44.11
C LYS A 2 -21.02 29.86 -43.29
N SER A 3 -21.19 30.85 -42.42
CA SER A 3 -20.11 31.35 -41.55
C SER A 3 -19.68 30.25 -40.61
N LEU A 4 -18.48 29.71 -40.82
CA LEU A 4 -17.90 28.74 -39.90
C LEU A 4 -17.62 29.47 -38.58
N ASN A 5 -18.25 29.00 -37.50
CA ASN A 5 -18.05 29.55 -36.16
C ASN A 5 -16.66 29.14 -35.67
N TYR A 6 -15.64 29.90 -36.07
CA TYR A 6 -14.24 29.66 -35.70
C TYR A 6 -14.04 29.58 -34.19
N SER A 7 -14.85 30.31 -33.41
CA SER A 7 -14.85 30.23 -31.94
C SER A 7 -15.17 28.82 -31.42
N ALA A 8 -16.09 28.09 -32.05
CA ALA A 8 -16.43 26.72 -31.67
C ALA A 8 -15.29 25.73 -32.03
N LEU A 9 -14.63 25.95 -33.17
CA LEU A 9 -13.47 25.14 -33.58
C LEU A 9 -12.29 25.33 -32.61
N ILE A 10 -12.00 26.57 -32.23
CA ILE A 10 -10.92 26.91 -31.30
C ILE A 10 -11.23 26.36 -29.90
N SER A 11 -12.48 26.48 -29.43
CA SER A 11 -12.89 25.95 -28.12
C SER A 11 -12.80 24.41 -28.07
N SER A 12 -13.24 23.72 -29.13
CA SER A 12 -13.14 22.26 -29.21
C SER A 12 -11.68 21.78 -29.22
N LEU A 13 -10.78 22.54 -29.84
CA LEU A 13 -9.35 22.21 -29.86
C LEU A 13 -8.72 22.34 -28.47
N ILE A 14 -9.06 23.40 -27.74
CA ILE A 14 -8.54 23.65 -26.37
C ILE A 14 -9.00 22.54 -25.41
N ILE A 15 -10.28 22.16 -25.47
CA ILE A 15 -10.84 21.07 -24.65
C ILE A 15 -10.14 19.75 -24.96
N GLY A 16 -9.94 19.42 -26.24
CA GLY A 16 -9.26 18.19 -26.64
C GLY A 16 -7.83 18.09 -26.10
N ILE A 17 -7.05 19.17 -26.20
CA ILE A 17 -5.66 19.20 -25.72
C ILE A 17 -5.60 19.07 -24.19
N SER A 18 -6.52 19.70 -23.46
CA SER A 18 -6.58 19.62 -21.99
C SER A 18 -6.83 18.20 -21.48
N ILE A 19 -7.65 17.40 -22.18
CA ILE A 19 -7.94 16.02 -21.80
C ILE A 19 -6.72 15.12 -21.98
N VAL A 20 -5.97 15.30 -23.08
CA VAL A 20 -4.74 14.55 -23.34
C VAL A 20 -3.66 14.92 -22.32
N ALA A 21 -3.50 16.21 -22.01
CA ALA A 21 -2.53 16.68 -21.02
C ALA A 21 -2.84 16.16 -19.60
N ALA A 22 -4.11 16.15 -19.19
CA ALA A 22 -4.53 15.60 -17.89
C ALA A 22 -4.22 14.09 -17.78
N SER A 23 -4.35 13.35 -18.88
CA SER A 23 -4.05 11.91 -18.92
C SER A 23 -2.55 11.63 -18.75
N PHE A 24 -1.68 12.51 -19.26
CA PHE A 24 -0.23 12.39 -19.08
C PHE A 24 0.23 12.73 -17.65
N ILE A 25 -0.41 13.69 -16.97
CA ILE A 25 -0.10 14.01 -15.56
C ILE A 25 -0.45 12.84 -14.65
N LEU A 26 -1.51 12.09 -14.96
CA LEU A 26 -1.93 10.93 -14.18
C LEU A 26 -0.97 9.74 -14.30
N GLN A 27 -0.22 9.65 -15.40
CA GLN A 27 0.72 8.55 -15.69
C GLN A 27 2.07 8.70 -14.97
N GLY A 28 2.37 9.87 -14.40
CA GLY A 28 3.54 10.12 -13.55
C GLY A 28 3.30 9.88 -12.05
N ALA A 29 2.09 9.44 -11.67
CA ALA A 29 1.68 9.21 -10.28
C ALA A 29 1.42 7.72 -9.99
N GLU A 30 2.09 6.82 -10.71
CA GLU A 30 1.96 5.36 -10.56
C GLU A 30 2.75 4.80 -9.37
N ASP A 31 2.69 5.47 -8.21
CA ASP A 31 2.98 4.89 -6.89
C ASP A 31 1.82 5.16 -5.90
N SER A 32 0.61 5.41 -6.40
CA SER A 32 -0.55 5.50 -5.51
C SER A 32 -1.83 4.94 -6.13
N LYS A 33 -2.15 3.73 -5.67
CA LYS A 33 -3.51 3.30 -5.32
C LYS A 33 -4.53 3.33 -6.47
N TYR A 34 -4.69 2.17 -7.09
CA TYR A 34 -5.88 1.78 -7.84
C TYR A 34 -7.16 2.18 -7.09
N VAL A 35 -7.87 3.18 -7.60
CA VAL A 35 -9.25 3.50 -7.21
C VAL A 35 -10.16 2.96 -8.31
N PRO A 36 -10.96 1.92 -8.07
CA PRO A 36 -11.99 1.54 -9.02
C PRO A 36 -13.11 2.57 -8.96
N ALA A 37 -13.40 3.18 -10.10
CA ALA A 37 -14.58 4.00 -10.28
C ALA A 37 -15.84 3.12 -10.19
N VAL A 38 -16.50 3.10 -9.03
CA VAL A 38 -17.89 2.64 -8.89
C VAL A 38 -18.63 3.61 -7.97
N THR A 39 -19.56 4.33 -8.60
CA THR A 39 -20.89 4.77 -8.17
C THR A 39 -21.17 5.02 -6.68
N GLU A 40 -21.68 6.24 -6.43
CA GLU A 40 -22.29 6.81 -5.23
C GLU A 40 -22.88 5.83 -4.19
N GLY A 41 -22.61 6.14 -2.91
CA GLY A 41 -23.57 5.97 -1.82
C GLY A 41 -23.35 4.80 -0.86
N ALA A 42 -22.44 4.97 0.11
CA ALA A 42 -22.60 4.47 1.48
C ALA A 42 -21.43 4.99 2.32
N ASP A 43 -21.71 5.37 3.56
CA ASP A 43 -20.77 5.88 4.55
C ASP A 43 -19.37 5.25 4.45
N SER A 44 -18.36 6.12 4.36
CA SER A 44 -16.97 5.73 4.62
C SER A 44 -16.83 5.41 6.10
N VAL A 45 -17.35 4.25 6.52
CA VAL A 45 -16.84 3.56 7.70
C VAL A 45 -15.36 3.38 7.39
N GLN A 46 -14.50 4.17 8.04
CA GLN A 46 -13.06 3.96 8.06
C GLN A 46 -12.82 2.59 8.67
N THR A 47 -12.97 1.56 7.84
CA THR A 47 -12.76 0.18 8.23
C THR A 47 -11.26 0.02 8.15
N ASP A 48 -10.64 0.08 9.31
CA ASP A 48 -9.21 -0.08 9.49
C ASP A 48 -8.76 -1.35 8.72
N PRO A 49 -7.91 -1.20 7.69
CA PRO A 49 -7.67 -2.29 6.75
C PRO A 49 -7.02 -3.48 7.48
N PRO A 50 -7.42 -4.73 7.14
CA PRO A 50 -6.90 -5.92 7.81
C PRO A 50 -5.42 -6.20 7.50
N LEU A 51 -4.93 -5.61 6.41
CA LEU A 51 -3.55 -5.69 5.94
C LEU A 51 -2.90 -4.31 5.99
N MET A 52 -1.63 -4.29 6.37
CA MET A 52 -0.80 -3.09 6.42
C MET A 52 0.36 -3.22 5.44
N THR A 53 0.72 -2.12 4.79
CA THR A 53 1.99 -2.03 4.06
C THR A 53 3.17 -2.09 5.02
N LEU A 54 4.38 -2.19 4.48
CA LEU A 54 5.58 -2.13 5.32
C LEU A 54 5.70 -0.79 6.06
N GLU A 55 5.42 0.32 5.38
CA GLU A 55 5.42 1.67 5.96
C GLU A 55 4.42 1.77 7.13
N GLN A 56 3.17 1.34 6.90
CA GLN A 56 2.14 1.32 7.94
C GLN A 56 2.49 0.42 9.12
N THR A 57 3.17 -0.69 8.85
CA THR A 57 3.66 -1.61 9.89
C THR A 57 4.76 -0.96 10.73
N ALA A 58 5.69 -0.25 10.08
CA ALA A 58 6.75 0.48 10.74
C ALA A 58 6.18 1.59 11.63
N GLU A 59 5.22 2.35 11.11
CA GLU A 59 4.48 3.36 11.88
C GLU A 59 3.74 2.72 13.07
N PHE A 60 3.01 1.62 12.85
CA PHE A 60 2.26 0.92 13.89
C PHE A 60 3.14 0.42 15.04
N LEU A 61 4.33 -0.10 14.71
CA LEU A 61 5.29 -0.58 15.70
C LEU A 61 6.17 0.53 16.28
N ASN A 62 6.06 1.76 15.77
CA ASN A 62 6.96 2.87 16.06
C ASN A 62 8.44 2.49 15.82
N LEU A 63 8.70 1.85 14.68
CA LEU A 63 10.00 1.41 14.20
C LEU A 63 10.28 2.01 12.82
N THR A 64 11.53 1.95 12.38
CA THR A 64 11.87 2.22 10.97
C THR A 64 11.53 1.02 10.10
N GLU A 65 11.22 1.24 8.82
CA GLU A 65 11.03 0.13 7.86
C GLU A 65 12.24 -0.81 7.80
N TYR A 66 13.46 -0.26 7.96
CA TYR A 66 14.68 -1.06 8.02
C TYR A 66 14.66 -2.05 9.18
N GLN A 67 14.24 -1.61 10.37
CA GLN A 67 14.12 -2.49 11.54
C GLN A 67 13.04 -3.55 11.34
N VAL A 68 11.90 -3.19 10.74
CA VAL A 68 10.87 -4.19 10.39
C VAL A 68 11.40 -5.22 9.39
N LYS A 69 12.16 -4.79 8.38
CA LYS A 69 12.82 -5.72 7.45
C LYS A 69 13.83 -6.63 8.14
N SER A 70 14.64 -6.12 9.08
CA SER A 70 15.59 -6.92 9.87
C SER A 70 14.88 -7.98 10.72
N ILE A 71 13.73 -7.63 11.33
CA ILE A 71 12.89 -8.60 12.05
C ILE A 71 12.45 -9.72 11.11
N ILE A 72 11.92 -9.38 9.93
CA ILE A 72 11.43 -10.36 8.95
C ILE A 72 12.56 -11.24 8.43
N SER A 73 13.72 -10.66 8.10
CA SER A 73 14.87 -11.43 7.61
C SER A 73 15.41 -12.38 8.69
N SER A 74 15.50 -11.90 9.93
CA SER A 74 15.95 -12.71 11.06
C SER A 74 14.99 -13.86 11.35
N ASP A 75 13.68 -13.60 11.35
CA ASP A 75 12.65 -14.61 11.55
C ASP A 75 12.70 -15.69 10.45
N ASN A 76 12.85 -15.27 9.19
CA ASN A 76 13.00 -16.20 8.07
C ASN A 76 14.28 -17.05 8.18
N ALA A 77 15.41 -16.45 8.54
CA ALA A 77 16.66 -17.19 8.73
C ALA A 77 16.56 -18.26 9.83
N LEU A 78 15.90 -17.92 10.96
CA LEU A 78 15.65 -18.89 12.03
C LEU A 78 14.72 -20.03 11.58
N ARG A 79 13.73 -19.73 10.75
CA ARG A 79 12.81 -20.73 10.18
C ARG A 79 13.53 -21.68 9.23
N GLU A 80 14.39 -21.15 8.36
CA GLU A 80 15.20 -21.96 7.43
C GLU A 80 16.17 -22.89 8.17
N GLN A 81 16.66 -22.47 9.33
CA GLN A 81 17.51 -23.28 10.21
C GLN A 81 16.74 -24.29 11.07
N GLY A 82 15.41 -24.30 11.00
CA GLY A 82 14.55 -25.13 11.87
C GLY A 82 14.58 -24.73 13.34
N ALA A 83 15.11 -23.54 13.65
CA ALA A 83 15.32 -23.02 15.01
C ALA A 83 14.27 -21.97 15.42
N SER A 84 13.23 -21.77 14.62
CA SER A 84 12.17 -20.80 14.92
C SER A 84 11.28 -21.32 16.05
N GLU A 85 11.43 -20.73 17.23
CA GLU A 85 10.52 -20.94 18.35
C GLU A 85 9.40 -19.88 18.35
N GLY A 86 8.15 -20.30 18.19
CA GLY A 86 6.94 -19.49 18.35
C GLY A 86 6.27 -19.05 17.03
N MET A 87 5.46 -17.99 17.09
CA MET A 87 4.70 -17.51 15.94
C MET A 87 5.63 -16.76 14.95
N PRO A 88 5.61 -17.07 13.65
CA PRO A 88 6.41 -16.35 12.65
C PRO A 88 5.86 -14.94 12.41
N PHE A 89 6.69 -14.04 11.86
CA PHE A 89 6.24 -12.69 11.52
C PHE A 89 5.09 -12.76 10.49
N PRO A 90 3.93 -12.13 10.74
CA PRO A 90 2.68 -12.42 10.04
C PRO A 90 2.52 -11.62 8.75
N TYR A 91 3.38 -11.90 7.77
CA TYR A 91 3.33 -11.26 6.45
C TYR A 91 2.88 -12.22 5.34
N ILE A 92 2.36 -11.64 4.26
CA ILE A 92 2.08 -12.29 2.98
C ILE A 92 2.74 -11.48 1.86
N VAL A 93 2.95 -12.11 0.71
CA VAL A 93 3.43 -11.45 -0.50
C VAL A 93 2.35 -11.55 -1.58
N VAL A 94 1.95 -10.42 -2.13
CA VAL A 94 0.97 -10.31 -3.21
C VAL A 94 1.61 -9.49 -4.31
N GLN A 95 1.72 -10.05 -5.52
CA GLN A 95 2.33 -9.36 -6.68
C GLN A 95 3.69 -8.70 -6.37
N ASN A 96 4.55 -9.42 -5.64
CA ASN A 96 5.89 -8.96 -5.26
C ASN A 96 5.91 -7.83 -4.20
N GLU A 97 4.76 -7.45 -3.66
CA GLU A 97 4.62 -6.52 -2.55
C GLU A 97 4.32 -7.25 -1.24
N MET A 98 4.88 -6.73 -0.14
CA MET A 98 4.71 -7.30 1.18
C MET A 98 3.57 -6.61 1.92
N TYR A 99 2.69 -7.44 2.51
CA TYR A 99 1.60 -6.99 3.36
C TYR A 99 1.62 -7.74 4.68
N VAL A 100 1.33 -7.04 5.78
CA VAL A 100 1.36 -7.58 7.14
C VAL A 100 -0.06 -7.65 7.67
N SER A 101 -0.47 -8.81 8.21
CA SER A 101 -1.76 -8.94 8.87
C SER A 101 -1.76 -8.15 10.17
N LYS A 102 -2.67 -7.18 10.32
CA LYS A 102 -2.77 -6.37 11.55
C LYS A 102 -3.10 -7.21 12.78
N LEU A 103 -4.10 -8.09 12.67
CA LEU A 103 -4.50 -9.01 13.74
C LEU A 103 -3.38 -10.00 14.08
N GLY A 104 -2.72 -10.53 13.03
CA GLY A 104 -1.55 -11.38 13.21
C GLY A 104 -0.44 -10.64 13.94
N LEU A 105 -0.15 -9.40 13.58
CA LEU A 105 0.94 -8.61 14.15
C LEU A 105 0.72 -8.33 15.64
N ILE A 106 -0.51 -8.05 16.05
CA ILE A 106 -0.87 -7.87 17.46
C ILE A 106 -0.60 -9.17 18.25
N SER A 107 -1.01 -10.32 17.70
CA SER A 107 -0.81 -11.62 18.33
C SER A 107 0.67 -12.00 18.40
N TRP A 108 1.40 -11.74 17.32
CA TRP A 108 2.85 -11.92 17.24
C TRP A 108 3.59 -11.01 18.22
N LEU A 109 3.17 -9.76 18.39
CA LEU A 109 3.81 -8.82 19.31
C LEU A 109 3.66 -9.25 20.78
N ASP A 110 2.47 -9.71 21.18
CA ASP A 110 2.24 -10.26 22.52
C ASP A 110 3.12 -11.49 22.79
N GLU A 111 3.24 -12.41 21.84
CA GLU A 111 4.08 -13.59 21.99
C GLU A 111 5.58 -13.25 21.95
N ALA A 112 6.02 -12.42 21.01
CA ALA A 112 7.41 -11.99 20.87
C ALA A 112 7.93 -11.25 22.12
N THR A 113 7.08 -10.43 22.74
CA THR A 113 7.42 -9.72 23.98
C THR A 113 7.48 -10.65 25.19
N ARG A 114 6.55 -11.61 25.31
CA ARG A 114 6.59 -12.66 26.36
C ARG A 114 7.86 -13.50 26.28
N ASN A 115 8.24 -13.90 25.07
CA ASN A 115 9.43 -14.70 24.81
C ASN A 115 10.72 -13.88 24.72
N ARG A 116 10.63 -12.55 24.88
CA ARG A 116 11.76 -11.61 24.86
C ARG A 116 12.64 -11.79 23.62
N ARG A 117 12.00 -12.00 22.46
CA ARG A 117 12.71 -12.22 21.21
C ARG A 117 13.64 -11.05 20.90
N ARG A 118 14.80 -11.38 20.33
CA ARG A 118 15.86 -10.45 19.95
C ARG A 118 16.02 -10.53 18.43
N PHE A 119 16.14 -9.37 17.80
CA PHE A 119 16.38 -9.23 16.37
C PHE A 119 17.56 -8.29 16.21
N GLU A 120 18.52 -8.65 15.36
CA GLU A 120 19.78 -7.92 15.13
C GLU A 120 19.87 -7.39 13.70
#